data_AF-A0A6J7UGQ4-F1
#
_entry.id   AF-A0A6J7UGQ4-F1
#
_cell.length_a   1.000
_cell.length_b   1.000
_cell.length_c   1.000
_cell.angle_alpha   90.00
_cell.angle_beta   90.00
_cell.angle_gamma   90.00
#
_symmetry.space_group_name_H-M   'P 1'
#
loop_
_entity.id
_entity.type
_entity.pdbx_description
1 polymer ?
#
loop_
_entity_poly.entity_id
_entity_poly.type
_entity_poly.pdbx_seq_one_letter_code
_entity_poly.pdbx_strand_id
1 'polypeptide(L)'
;MSQELPAGSNWSLFEFPALAAAGEVSKYSIKVKVDFQKVPIFGLKPKAFSATVVPYAIGTTSMRDIAMYEWVNPLGVPTVSGNQGDSKCVWTENGTCGVEVAFPKDAKVKLTIHLGNYLTSWLHGRLTEPTVDISAITQTQNRLVVEAAPVMTPSAKALIASTEVSPSISNNFRDPSGFLPPGEISMMTTASSDGALKNFLEFEKFFANKATSLTDTWSFRSINPLDAASGAFGGFGGFGGFGGASDSTGLGASAAKCLPQASSILGAIAGTNSTTALIGMVTTNSLTYESGPPKFEDGYLNYKVAGVHSNPDGSDFIGKYDLVMDGAIARCLYGFGAKVPISATVSIVSTDAGSRVQSTLFKDDGNWIRLGAYGFTFSSPTLKIKLAQGGAADPAKVAVKEESPAVPVKAEPKQEVVTSNAAPAAPAEVKKIITKSISCVKGKIVRKISGTNPKCPAGFKKK
;
A
#
# COMPACT_ATOMS: atom_id res chain seq x y z
N MET A 1 4.73 38.71 -6.57
CA MET A 1 5.82 38.30 -7.49
C MET A 1 6.69 37.24 -6.83
N SER A 2 6.24 35.98 -6.85
CA SER A 2 7.11 34.83 -6.61
C SER A 2 7.95 34.50 -7.86
N GLN A 3 8.71 35.48 -8.36
CA GLN A 3 9.49 35.40 -9.61
C GLN A 3 10.59 34.31 -9.64
N GLU A 4 10.78 33.57 -8.54
CA GLU A 4 11.79 32.51 -8.41
C GLU A 4 11.21 31.11 -8.19
N LEU A 5 9.88 30.93 -8.24
CA LEU A 5 9.30 29.59 -8.23
C LEU A 5 9.35 28.99 -9.65
N PRO A 6 9.84 27.75 -9.83
CA PRO A 6 9.80 27.10 -11.14
C PRO A 6 8.37 27.08 -11.67
N ALA A 7 8.18 27.53 -12.92
CA ALA A 7 6.90 27.35 -13.61
C ALA A 7 6.66 25.84 -13.76
N GLY A 8 5.74 25.27 -12.99
CA GLY A 8 5.33 23.88 -13.13
C GLY A 8 4.48 23.68 -14.39
N SER A 9 4.63 22.55 -15.07
CA SER A 9 3.69 22.10 -16.10
C SER A 9 2.50 21.37 -15.47
N ASN A 10 1.35 21.33 -16.15
CA ASN A 10 0.17 20.59 -15.66
C ASN A 10 0.26 19.09 -16.00
N TRP A 11 -0.52 18.61 -16.98
CA TRP A 11 -0.49 17.23 -17.47
C TRP A 11 0.27 17.16 -18.79
N SER A 12 1.12 16.16 -18.94
CA SER A 12 1.71 15.81 -20.23
C SER A 12 0.79 14.86 -20.98
N LEU A 13 0.41 15.22 -22.19
CA LEU A 13 -0.54 14.45 -23.00
C LEU A 13 0.22 13.66 -24.07
N PHE A 14 -0.08 12.37 -24.17
CA PHE A 14 0.53 11.45 -25.12
C PHE A 14 -0.54 10.71 -25.91
N GLU A 15 -0.28 10.49 -27.20
CA GLU A 15 -1.06 9.60 -28.04
C GLU A 15 -0.12 8.54 -28.65
N PHE A 16 -0.52 7.27 -28.59
CA PHE A 16 0.24 6.15 -29.12
C PHE A 16 -0.39 5.69 -30.44
N PRO A 17 0.22 6.00 -31.60
CA PRO A 17 -0.40 5.75 -32.91
C PRO A 17 -0.71 4.27 -33.19
N ALA A 18 0.12 3.35 -32.69
CA ALA A 18 -0.11 1.92 -32.86
C ALA A 18 -1.39 1.44 -32.16
N LEU A 19 -1.68 1.96 -30.96
CA LEU A 19 -2.92 1.66 -30.24
C LEU A 19 -4.12 2.30 -30.93
N ALA A 20 -3.96 3.54 -31.43
CA ALA A 20 -5.01 4.22 -32.17
C ALA A 20 -5.40 3.46 -33.46
N ALA A 21 -4.40 2.99 -34.20
CA ALA A 21 -4.61 2.17 -35.41
C ALA A 21 -5.28 0.83 -35.12
N ALA A 22 -5.09 0.28 -33.91
CA ALA A 22 -5.75 -0.94 -33.45
C ALA A 22 -7.17 -0.69 -32.90
N GLY A 23 -7.64 0.56 -32.83
CA GLY A 23 -8.92 0.91 -32.21
C GLY A 23 -8.93 0.77 -30.68
N GLU A 24 -7.75 0.74 -30.06
CA GLU A 24 -7.58 0.64 -28.62
C GLU A 24 -7.44 2.02 -27.97
N VAL A 25 -7.50 2.05 -26.63
CA VAL A 25 -7.25 3.28 -25.85
C VAL A 25 -5.81 3.76 -26.10
N SER A 26 -5.69 4.86 -26.85
CA SER A 26 -4.41 5.37 -27.35
C SER A 26 -3.93 6.64 -26.67
N LYS A 27 -4.79 7.33 -25.91
CA LYS A 27 -4.50 8.64 -25.30
C LYS A 27 -4.28 8.50 -23.80
N TYR A 28 -3.15 9.03 -23.32
CA TYR A 28 -2.71 8.92 -21.94
C TYR A 28 -2.20 10.26 -21.45
N SER A 29 -2.64 10.63 -20.25
CA SER A 29 -2.15 11.80 -19.54
C SER A 29 -1.20 11.34 -18.45
N ILE A 30 -0.08 12.04 -18.29
CA ILE A 30 0.96 11.72 -17.32
C ILE A 30 1.19 12.96 -16.47
N LYS A 31 1.17 12.79 -15.14
CA LYS A 31 1.54 13.83 -14.19
C LYS A 31 2.65 13.33 -13.30
N VAL A 32 3.78 14.04 -13.34
CA VAL A 32 4.87 13.92 -12.37
C VAL A 32 4.84 15.17 -11.52
N LYS A 33 4.51 15.00 -10.24
CA LYS A 33 4.45 16.08 -9.26
C LYS A 33 5.67 15.99 -8.35
N VAL A 34 6.34 17.11 -8.13
CA VAL A 34 7.40 17.25 -7.12
C VAL A 34 6.93 18.27 -6.09
N ASP A 35 6.86 17.84 -4.84
CA ASP A 35 6.57 18.72 -3.71
C ASP A 35 7.87 19.30 -3.20
N PHE A 36 7.91 20.62 -3.01
CA PHE A 36 9.05 21.34 -2.46
C PHE A 36 8.72 21.94 -1.10
N GLN A 37 9.70 21.96 -0.22
CA GLN A 37 9.65 22.60 1.09
C GLN A 37 10.72 23.68 1.18
N LYS A 38 10.34 24.88 1.59
CA LYS A 38 11.29 25.95 1.91
C LYS A 38 11.82 25.73 3.32
N VAL A 39 13.13 25.56 3.43
CA VAL A 39 13.83 25.42 4.72
C VAL A 39 14.59 26.72 4.99
N PRO A 40 14.42 27.38 6.16
CA PRO A 40 14.93 28.73 6.43
C PRO A 40 16.42 28.95 6.14
N ILE A 41 17.25 27.92 6.29
CA ILE A 41 18.72 27.99 6.09
C ILE A 41 19.14 27.37 4.75
N PHE A 42 18.44 26.33 4.28
CA PHE A 42 18.86 25.52 3.13
C PHE A 42 18.13 25.85 1.82
N GLY A 43 17.23 26.84 1.85
CA GLY A 43 16.44 27.24 0.69
C GLY A 43 15.36 26.22 0.32
N LEU A 44 14.96 26.21 -0.95
CA LEU A 44 13.96 25.28 -1.47
C LEU A 44 14.56 23.88 -1.63
N LYS A 45 13.96 22.87 -1.00
CA LYS A 45 14.35 21.47 -1.11
C LYS A 45 13.18 20.60 -1.57
N PRO A 46 13.39 19.67 -2.50
CA PRO A 46 12.37 18.68 -2.83
C PRO A 46 12.08 17.80 -1.61
N LYS A 47 10.80 17.62 -1.32
CA LYS A 47 10.25 16.86 -0.19
C LYS A 47 9.79 15.47 -0.63
N ALA A 48 9.02 15.41 -1.71
CA ALA A 48 8.44 14.18 -2.22
C ALA A 48 8.19 14.30 -3.73
N PHE A 49 7.99 13.17 -4.40
CA PHE A 49 7.45 13.15 -5.75
C PHE A 49 6.39 12.06 -5.90
N SER A 50 5.52 12.23 -6.89
CA SER A 50 4.56 11.22 -7.32
C SER A 50 4.43 11.22 -8.84
N ALA A 51 4.15 10.06 -9.40
CA ALA A 51 3.87 9.87 -10.80
C ALA A 51 2.56 9.11 -10.97
N THR A 52 1.71 9.58 -11.88
CA THR A 52 0.44 8.94 -12.23
C THR A 52 0.27 8.94 -13.75
N VAL A 53 -0.27 7.85 -14.28
CA VAL A 53 -0.66 7.70 -15.67
C VAL A 53 -2.16 7.44 -15.72
N VAL A 54 -2.89 8.19 -16.55
CA VAL A 54 -4.34 8.08 -16.68
C VAL A 54 -4.73 8.04 -18.16
N PRO A 55 -5.27 6.91 -18.67
CA PRO A 55 -5.86 6.86 -20.00
C PRO A 55 -7.10 7.76 -20.06
N TYR A 56 -7.31 8.43 -21.19
CA TYR A 56 -8.44 9.33 -21.34
C TYR A 56 -9.06 9.29 -22.73
N ALA A 57 -10.33 9.66 -22.80
CA ALA A 57 -11.01 10.05 -24.03
C ALA A 57 -11.20 11.57 -24.05
N ILE A 58 -11.31 12.13 -25.26
CA ILE A 58 -11.63 13.56 -25.41
C ILE A 58 -13.10 13.77 -25.09
N GLY A 59 -13.36 14.65 -24.13
CA GLY A 59 -14.69 15.15 -23.80
C GLY A 59 -14.73 16.67 -23.85
N THR A 60 -15.87 17.23 -23.46
CA THR A 60 -16.09 18.68 -23.38
C THR A 60 -16.43 19.07 -21.95
N THR A 61 -16.12 20.31 -21.59
CA THR A 61 -16.48 20.90 -20.30
C THR A 61 -16.86 22.36 -20.47
N SER A 62 -17.78 22.85 -19.63
CA SER A 62 -18.10 24.27 -19.49
C SER A 62 -17.28 24.96 -18.41
N MET A 63 -16.48 24.20 -17.65
CA MET A 63 -15.60 24.75 -16.63
C MET A 63 -14.44 25.49 -17.26
N ARG A 64 -14.00 26.57 -16.62
CA ARG A 64 -12.80 27.31 -17.04
C ARG A 64 -11.56 26.46 -16.81
N ASP A 65 -10.54 26.71 -17.63
CA ASP A 65 -9.24 26.08 -17.47
C ASP A 65 -8.67 26.31 -16.07
N ILE A 66 -8.06 25.27 -15.51
CA ILE A 66 -7.42 25.35 -14.20
C ILE A 66 -6.29 26.36 -14.27
N ALA A 67 -6.44 27.45 -13.52
CA ALA A 67 -5.49 28.55 -13.43
C ALA A 67 -5.13 28.79 -11.97
N MET A 68 -3.82 28.96 -11.72
CA MET A 68 -3.30 29.40 -10.43
C MET A 68 -3.12 30.92 -10.47
N TYR A 69 -3.50 31.61 -9.41
CA TYR A 69 -3.36 33.06 -9.27
C TYR A 69 -2.92 33.43 -7.85
N GLU A 70 -2.14 34.50 -7.73
CA GLU A 70 -1.78 35.08 -6.42
C GLU A 70 -2.99 35.87 -5.88
N TRP A 71 -3.33 35.72 -4.60
CA TRP A 71 -4.29 36.56 -3.89
C TRP A 71 -3.82 36.83 -2.46
N VAL A 72 -4.31 37.91 -1.84
CA VAL A 72 -4.00 38.24 -0.45
C VAL A 72 -5.17 37.82 0.41
N ASN A 73 -4.94 36.91 1.36
CA ASN A 73 -6.01 36.43 2.23
C ASN A 73 -6.49 37.54 3.20
N PRO A 74 -7.62 37.36 3.91
CA PRO A 74 -8.13 38.37 4.85
C PRO A 74 -7.17 38.75 5.98
N LEU A 75 -6.11 37.97 6.21
CA LEU A 75 -5.05 38.24 7.18
C LEU A 75 -3.87 39.04 6.59
N GLY A 76 -3.99 39.51 5.34
CA GLY A 76 -2.92 40.26 4.67
C GLY A 76 -1.78 39.39 4.13
N VAL A 77 -1.94 38.06 4.11
CA VAL A 77 -0.89 37.13 3.70
C VAL A 77 -1.01 36.82 2.21
N PRO A 78 0.04 37.08 1.38
CA PRO A 78 0.07 36.63 -0.01
C PRO A 78 0.02 35.10 -0.08
N THR A 79 -0.91 34.58 -0.85
CA THR A 79 -1.11 33.14 -1.03
C THR A 79 -1.39 32.84 -2.51
N VAL A 80 -1.17 31.60 -2.92
CA VAL A 80 -1.57 31.11 -4.24
C VAL A 80 -2.92 30.41 -4.08
N SER A 81 -3.85 30.71 -4.99
CA SER A 81 -5.13 30.04 -5.11
C SER A 81 -5.30 29.53 -6.54
N GLY A 82 -6.30 28.67 -6.75
CA GLY A 82 -6.70 28.22 -8.07
C GLY A 82 -8.21 28.19 -8.18
N ASN A 83 -8.72 28.19 -9.41
CA ASN A 83 -10.11 27.84 -9.66
C ASN A 83 -10.29 26.31 -9.64
N GLN A 84 -11.52 25.86 -9.39
CA GLN A 84 -11.83 24.43 -9.45
C GLN A 84 -11.91 23.97 -10.90
N GLY A 85 -11.35 22.80 -11.18
CA GLY A 85 -11.57 22.08 -12.44
C GLY A 85 -12.89 21.34 -12.45
N ASP A 86 -13.21 20.73 -13.60
CA ASP A 86 -14.32 19.79 -13.70
C ASP A 86 -13.96 18.46 -13.03
N SER A 87 -14.74 18.03 -12.04
CA SER A 87 -14.53 16.76 -11.32
C SER A 87 -14.55 15.51 -12.21
N LYS A 88 -15.10 15.60 -13.42
CA LYS A 88 -15.13 14.50 -14.41
C LYS A 88 -13.91 14.48 -15.33
N CYS A 89 -13.06 15.50 -15.24
CA CYS A 89 -11.96 15.71 -16.16
C CYS A 89 -10.61 15.63 -15.44
N VAL A 90 -9.67 14.90 -16.04
CA VAL A 90 -8.28 14.80 -15.59
C VAL A 90 -7.53 16.11 -15.87
N TRP A 91 -7.81 16.71 -17.03
CA TRP A 91 -7.29 18.01 -17.48
C TRP A 91 -8.36 18.74 -18.28
N THR A 92 -8.24 20.06 -18.36
CA THR A 92 -9.14 20.95 -19.11
C THR A 92 -8.30 21.94 -19.92
N GLU A 93 -8.68 22.17 -21.17
CA GLU A 93 -8.07 23.19 -22.02
C GLU A 93 -9.11 23.70 -23.03
N ASN A 94 -9.38 25.01 -23.03
CA ASN A 94 -10.26 25.68 -23.99
C ASN A 94 -11.63 24.99 -24.18
N GLY A 95 -12.27 24.57 -23.08
CA GLY A 95 -13.58 23.89 -23.10
C GLY A 95 -13.54 22.42 -23.54
N THR A 96 -12.35 21.89 -23.83
CA THR A 96 -12.09 20.46 -24.03
C THR A 96 -11.52 19.88 -22.74
N CYS A 97 -11.74 18.60 -22.50
CA CYS A 97 -11.18 17.93 -21.34
C CYS A 97 -10.81 16.47 -21.62
N GLY A 98 -9.91 15.93 -20.80
CA GLY A 98 -9.64 14.49 -20.76
C GLY A 98 -10.56 13.80 -19.77
N VAL A 99 -11.50 12.99 -20.25
CA VAL A 99 -12.35 12.15 -19.40
C VAL A 99 -11.64 10.83 -19.17
N GLU A 100 -11.41 10.47 -17.91
CA GLU A 100 -10.77 9.20 -17.54
C GLU A 100 -11.56 8.01 -18.11
N VAL A 101 -10.83 7.05 -18.70
CA VAL A 101 -11.39 5.79 -19.16
C VAL A 101 -10.66 4.62 -18.51
N ALA A 102 -11.19 3.41 -18.60
CA ALA A 102 -10.52 2.24 -18.07
C ALA A 102 -9.22 1.94 -18.83
N PHE A 103 -8.23 1.38 -18.14
CA PHE A 103 -7.08 0.80 -18.80
C PHE A 103 -7.51 -0.40 -19.66
N PRO A 104 -6.83 -0.66 -20.80
CA PRO A 104 -6.94 -1.95 -21.48
C PRO A 104 -6.65 -3.11 -20.52
N LYS A 105 -7.36 -4.23 -20.67
CA LYS A 105 -7.34 -5.37 -19.71
C LYS A 105 -5.93 -5.90 -19.40
N ASP A 106 -5.05 -5.89 -20.40
CA ASP A 106 -3.69 -6.42 -20.30
C ASP A 106 -2.63 -5.30 -20.38
N ALA A 107 -3.01 -4.06 -20.04
CA ALA A 107 -2.11 -2.92 -20.11
C ALA A 107 -0.90 -3.11 -19.18
N LYS A 108 0.29 -2.89 -19.73
CA LYS A 108 1.52 -2.64 -18.95
C LYS A 108 2.09 -1.30 -19.34
N VAL A 109 2.29 -0.45 -18.34
CA VAL A 109 2.83 0.89 -18.52
C VAL A 109 4.28 0.88 -18.06
N LYS A 110 5.15 1.39 -18.92
CA LYS A 110 6.57 1.64 -18.62
C LYS A 110 6.82 3.15 -18.62
N LEU A 111 7.09 3.71 -17.45
CA LEU A 111 7.41 5.12 -17.29
C LEU A 111 8.89 5.30 -16.98
N THR A 112 9.57 6.14 -17.76
CA THR A 112 10.95 6.56 -17.50
C THR A 112 10.94 8.02 -17.07
N ILE A 113 11.50 8.31 -15.90
CA ILE A 113 11.55 9.65 -15.31
C ILE A 113 13.00 10.04 -15.07
N HIS A 114 13.38 11.26 -15.47
CA HIS A 114 14.62 11.90 -15.03
C HIS A 114 14.30 12.80 -13.86
N LEU A 115 15.02 12.62 -12.77
CA LEU A 115 14.70 13.24 -11.50
C LEU A 115 15.98 13.41 -10.69
N GLY A 116 16.04 14.40 -9.79
CA GLY A 116 17.26 14.65 -9.04
C GLY A 116 17.59 13.57 -8.00
N ASN A 117 18.80 13.59 -7.47
CA ASN A 117 19.33 12.58 -6.54
C ASN A 117 18.69 12.60 -5.13
N TYR A 118 17.62 13.34 -4.94
CA TYR A 118 16.80 13.43 -3.73
C TYR A 118 15.69 12.37 -3.68
N LEU A 119 15.79 11.32 -4.49
CA LEU A 119 14.89 10.18 -4.37
C LEU A 119 14.94 9.61 -2.97
N THR A 120 13.75 9.50 -2.41
CA THR A 120 13.53 8.83 -1.15
C THR A 120 13.88 7.36 -1.31
N SER A 121 14.46 6.82 -0.25
CA SER A 121 14.93 5.44 -0.18
C SER A 121 13.87 4.39 -0.57
N TRP A 122 12.59 4.69 -0.42
CA TRP A 122 11.49 3.80 -0.81
C TRP A 122 10.48 4.45 -1.76
N LEU A 123 9.84 3.62 -2.58
CA LEU A 123 8.67 3.97 -3.37
C LEU A 123 7.43 3.22 -2.85
N HIS A 124 6.26 3.85 -2.97
CA HIS A 124 4.97 3.22 -2.75
C HIS A 124 4.08 3.35 -3.98
N GLY A 125 3.42 2.28 -4.42
CA GLY A 125 2.57 2.29 -5.62
C GLY A 125 1.17 1.72 -5.48
N ARG A 126 0.30 2.19 -6.36
CA ARG A 126 -0.98 1.59 -6.75
C ARG A 126 -0.80 1.02 -8.15
N LEU A 127 -0.18 -0.15 -8.21
CA LEU A 127 0.12 -0.91 -9.42
C LEU A 127 0.45 -2.35 -9.01
N THR A 128 0.50 -3.28 -9.96
CA THR A 128 0.78 -4.69 -9.69
C THR A 128 1.83 -5.26 -10.64
N GLU A 129 2.55 -6.29 -10.16
CA GLU A 129 3.70 -6.88 -10.86
C GLU A 129 4.79 -5.87 -11.25
N PRO A 130 5.23 -4.97 -10.34
CA PRO A 130 6.24 -3.97 -10.66
C PRO A 130 7.60 -4.57 -11.04
N THR A 131 8.24 -3.86 -11.96
CA THR A 131 9.68 -3.87 -12.16
C THR A 131 10.19 -2.46 -11.95
N VAL A 132 11.35 -2.34 -11.30
CA VAL A 132 11.98 -1.05 -11.03
C VAL A 132 13.44 -1.15 -11.42
N ASP A 133 13.94 -0.10 -12.06
CA ASP A 133 15.36 0.08 -12.32
C ASP A 133 15.74 1.55 -12.06
N ILE A 134 16.94 1.75 -11.52
CA ILE A 134 17.48 3.08 -11.27
C ILE A 134 18.93 3.13 -11.71
N SER A 135 19.28 4.17 -12.46
CA SER A 135 20.65 4.43 -12.90
C SER A 135 21.01 5.90 -12.76
N ALA A 136 22.26 6.18 -12.41
CA ALA A 136 22.78 7.55 -12.38
C ALA A 136 22.87 8.10 -13.81
N ILE A 137 22.40 9.32 -14.01
CA ILE A 137 22.68 10.14 -15.21
C ILE A 137 23.89 11.03 -14.93
N THR A 138 23.86 11.70 -13.77
CA THR A 138 24.96 12.51 -13.23
C THR A 138 25.08 12.22 -11.73
N GLN A 139 25.98 12.91 -11.02
CA GLN A 139 26.05 12.82 -9.56
C GLN A 139 24.79 13.34 -8.84
N THR A 140 23.97 14.13 -9.54
CA THR A 140 22.79 14.81 -8.99
C THR A 140 21.49 14.43 -9.68
N GLN A 141 21.52 13.56 -10.68
CA GLN A 141 20.36 13.17 -11.47
C GLN A 141 20.33 11.67 -11.69
N ASN A 142 19.16 11.09 -11.52
CA ASN A 142 18.87 9.68 -11.71
C ASN A 142 17.84 9.49 -12.82
N ARG A 143 17.94 8.35 -13.49
CA ARG A 143 16.92 7.78 -14.36
C ARG A 143 16.21 6.69 -13.58
N LEU A 144 14.93 6.89 -13.31
CA LEU A 144 14.05 5.88 -12.72
C LEU A 144 13.17 5.29 -13.82
N VAL A 145 13.12 3.96 -13.89
CA VAL A 145 12.25 3.21 -14.78
C VAL A 145 11.33 2.36 -13.93
N VAL A 146 10.02 2.55 -14.08
CA VAL A 146 8.99 1.72 -13.44
C VAL A 146 8.11 1.13 -14.53
N GLU A 147 7.99 -0.19 -14.53
CA GLU A 147 7.10 -0.93 -15.44
C GLU A 147 6.15 -1.80 -14.63
N ALA A 148 4.85 -1.66 -14.84
CA ALA A 148 3.84 -2.40 -14.10
C ALA A 148 2.48 -2.40 -14.79
N ALA A 149 1.61 -3.33 -14.39
CA ALA A 149 0.20 -3.30 -14.74
C ALA A 149 -0.59 -2.38 -13.78
N PRO A 150 -1.70 -1.77 -14.23
CA PRO A 150 -2.61 -1.04 -13.34
C PRO A 150 -3.23 -2.00 -12.32
N VAL A 151 -3.67 -1.45 -11.20
CA VAL A 151 -4.34 -2.23 -10.16
C VAL A 151 -5.64 -1.58 -9.75
N MET A 152 -6.66 -2.40 -9.58
CA MET A 152 -7.99 -1.98 -9.15
C MET A 152 -7.98 -1.64 -7.67
N THR A 153 -8.23 -0.37 -7.32
CA THR A 153 -8.26 0.13 -5.94
C THR A 153 -9.68 0.48 -5.51
N PRO A 154 -10.05 0.26 -4.23
CA PRO A 154 -11.38 0.56 -3.72
C PRO A 154 -11.43 1.96 -3.11
N SER A 155 -12.63 2.55 -3.13
CA SER A 155 -13.01 3.67 -2.28
C SER A 155 -14.19 3.29 -1.41
N ALA A 156 -14.33 3.93 -0.25
CA ALA A 156 -15.49 3.76 0.62
C ALA A 156 -15.96 5.12 1.14
N LYS A 157 -17.28 5.32 1.17
CA LYS A 157 -17.96 6.49 1.71
C LYS A 157 -19.04 6.05 2.68
N ALA A 158 -19.17 6.76 3.79
CA ALA A 158 -20.26 6.61 4.74
C ALA A 158 -20.79 8.00 5.13
N LEU A 159 -22.09 8.08 5.43
CA LEU A 159 -22.73 9.23 6.08
C LEU A 159 -23.12 8.78 7.49
N ILE A 160 -22.65 9.49 8.51
CA ILE A 160 -22.73 9.04 9.90
C ILE A 160 -23.27 10.19 10.76
N ALA A 161 -24.13 9.88 11.71
CA ALA A 161 -24.58 10.88 12.69
C ALA A 161 -23.42 11.30 13.59
N SER A 162 -23.29 12.60 13.87
CA SER A 162 -22.20 13.13 14.70
C SER A 162 -22.13 12.51 16.10
N THR A 163 -23.25 12.01 16.62
CA THR A 163 -23.36 11.30 17.90
C THR A 163 -22.77 9.89 17.88
N GLU A 164 -22.57 9.29 16.70
CA GLU A 164 -22.06 7.92 16.54
C GLU A 164 -20.55 7.88 16.24
N VAL A 165 -19.97 9.03 15.90
CA VAL A 165 -18.56 9.22 15.58
C VAL A 165 -17.74 9.34 16.87
N SER A 166 -16.52 8.80 16.89
CA SER A 166 -15.65 8.87 18.08
C SER A 166 -15.29 10.33 18.43
N PRO A 167 -15.00 10.62 19.72
CA PRO A 167 -14.46 11.93 20.11
C PRO A 167 -13.18 12.30 19.34
N SER A 168 -12.31 11.32 19.06
CA SER A 168 -11.07 11.53 18.28
C SER A 168 -11.34 12.13 16.90
N ILE A 169 -12.36 11.64 16.21
CA ILE A 169 -12.75 12.15 14.90
C ILE A 169 -13.50 13.47 15.04
N SER A 170 -14.53 13.53 15.90
CA SER A 170 -15.38 14.72 16.01
C SER A 170 -14.59 15.97 16.43
N ASN A 171 -13.53 15.80 17.23
CA ASN A 171 -12.65 16.89 17.65
C ASN A 171 -11.84 17.50 16.50
N ASN A 172 -11.57 16.76 15.42
CA ASN A 172 -10.87 17.30 14.24
C ASN A 172 -11.70 18.34 13.47
N PHE A 173 -13.01 18.37 13.70
CA PHE A 173 -13.94 19.29 13.04
C PHE A 173 -14.42 20.40 13.97
N ARG A 174 -13.99 20.39 15.23
CA ARG A 174 -14.28 21.48 16.15
C ARG A 174 -13.38 22.66 15.84
N ASP A 175 -13.95 23.86 15.93
CA ASP A 175 -13.16 25.08 15.89
C ASP A 175 -12.34 25.27 17.18
N PRO A 176 -11.45 26.27 17.26
CA PRO A 176 -10.66 26.53 18.47
C PRO A 176 -11.47 26.82 19.74
N SER A 177 -12.76 27.17 19.63
CA SER A 177 -13.67 27.36 20.76
C SER A 177 -14.33 26.06 21.23
N GLY A 178 -14.09 24.95 20.51
CA GLY A 178 -14.69 23.64 20.77
C GLY A 178 -16.06 23.45 20.10
N PHE A 179 -16.51 24.41 19.29
CA PHE A 179 -17.80 24.34 18.61
C PHE A 179 -17.71 23.44 17.38
N LEU A 180 -18.67 22.51 17.24
CA LEU A 180 -18.82 21.67 16.06
C LEU A 180 -19.85 22.31 15.12
N PRO A 181 -19.49 22.66 13.86
CA PRO A 181 -20.42 23.28 12.93
C PRO A 181 -21.69 22.44 12.72
N PRO A 182 -22.88 23.07 12.63
CA PRO A 182 -24.10 22.35 12.28
C PRO A 182 -24.09 21.96 10.79
N GLY A 183 -24.81 20.88 10.46
CA GLY A 183 -24.97 20.40 9.08
C GLY A 183 -24.05 19.24 8.73
N GLU A 184 -23.97 18.92 7.43
CA GLU A 184 -23.10 17.85 6.93
C GLU A 184 -21.65 18.34 6.87
N ILE A 185 -20.75 17.62 7.56
CA ILE A 185 -19.31 17.85 7.52
C ILE A 185 -18.70 16.69 6.73
N SER A 186 -18.00 17.02 5.64
CA SER A 186 -17.32 16.03 4.80
C SER A 186 -15.84 15.97 5.11
N MET A 187 -15.29 14.76 5.14
CA MET A 187 -13.85 14.50 5.21
C MET A 187 -13.46 13.56 4.08
N MET A 188 -12.39 13.91 3.37
CA MET A 188 -11.74 13.03 2.41
C MET A 188 -10.38 12.65 2.97
N THR A 189 -10.09 11.36 3.03
CA THR A 189 -8.76 10.85 3.38
C THR A 189 -8.24 10.04 2.22
N THR A 190 -7.05 10.39 1.73
CA THR A 190 -6.38 9.57 0.72
C THR A 190 -5.56 8.49 1.40
N ALA A 191 -5.40 7.33 0.76
CA ALA A 191 -4.64 6.21 1.34
C ALA A 191 -3.20 6.57 1.73
N SER A 192 -2.62 7.59 1.09
CA SER A 192 -1.27 8.08 1.32
C SER A 192 -1.15 9.17 2.37
N SER A 193 -2.27 9.67 2.89
CA SER A 193 -2.27 10.74 3.90
C SER A 193 -1.73 10.23 5.23
N ASP A 194 -1.06 11.11 5.97
CA ASP A 194 -0.66 10.79 7.35
C ASP A 194 -1.89 10.47 8.19
N GLY A 195 -1.81 9.39 8.98
CA GLY A 195 -2.93 8.90 9.77
C GLY A 195 -4.04 8.21 8.99
N ALA A 196 -3.93 8.02 7.67
CA ALA A 196 -4.99 7.41 6.85
C ALA A 196 -5.39 6.01 7.32
N LEU A 197 -4.43 5.19 7.74
CA LEU A 197 -4.70 3.87 8.31
C LEU A 197 -5.49 3.97 9.63
N LYS A 198 -5.09 4.88 10.52
CA LYS A 198 -5.80 5.11 11.80
C LYS A 198 -7.23 5.59 11.54
N ASN A 199 -7.40 6.56 10.66
CA ASN A 199 -8.72 7.07 10.28
C ASN A 199 -9.58 5.93 9.73
N PHE A 200 -9.07 5.13 8.79
CA PHE A 200 -9.83 3.99 8.27
C PHE A 200 -10.32 3.05 9.37
N LEU A 201 -9.46 2.66 10.31
CA LEU A 201 -9.84 1.76 11.40
C LEU A 201 -10.94 2.33 12.31
N GLU A 202 -11.00 3.66 12.48
CA GLU A 202 -12.08 4.31 13.22
C GLU A 202 -13.41 4.32 12.43
N PHE A 203 -13.34 4.30 11.10
CA PHE A 203 -14.51 4.36 10.20
C PHE A 203 -14.95 3.00 9.64
N GLU A 204 -14.13 1.96 9.74
CA GLU A 204 -14.30 0.66 9.06
C GLU A 204 -15.71 0.08 9.23
N LYS A 205 -16.21 0.12 10.48
CA LYS A 205 -17.53 -0.40 10.86
C LYS A 205 -18.70 0.26 10.11
N PHE A 206 -18.52 1.48 9.60
CA PHE A 206 -19.58 2.24 8.91
C PHE A 206 -19.62 1.96 7.40
N PHE A 207 -18.61 1.29 6.84
CA PHE A 207 -18.57 0.95 5.41
C PHE A 207 -19.29 -0.37 5.09
N ALA A 208 -19.90 -1.03 6.08
CA ALA A 208 -20.55 -2.33 5.93
C ALA A 208 -19.65 -3.38 5.24
N ASN A 209 -18.34 -3.31 5.50
CA ASN A 209 -17.30 -4.15 4.87
C ASN A 209 -17.31 -4.14 3.33
N LYS A 210 -17.82 -3.07 2.72
CA LYS A 210 -18.08 -2.99 1.29
C LYS A 210 -17.52 -1.72 0.66
N ALA A 211 -16.87 -1.86 -0.49
CA ALA A 211 -16.43 -0.73 -1.29
C ALA A 211 -17.63 0.00 -1.90
N THR A 212 -17.55 1.33 -1.95
CA THR A 212 -18.51 2.18 -2.66
C THR A 212 -18.22 2.23 -4.15
N SER A 213 -16.94 2.27 -4.53
CA SER A 213 -16.51 2.22 -5.93
C SER A 213 -15.15 1.53 -6.08
N LEU A 214 -14.83 1.16 -7.33
CA LEU A 214 -13.55 0.60 -7.74
C LEU A 214 -13.00 1.45 -8.88
N THR A 215 -11.68 1.66 -8.89
CA THR A 215 -10.98 2.44 -9.92
C THR A 215 -9.66 1.78 -10.27
N ASP A 216 -9.42 1.57 -11.57
CA ASP A 216 -8.12 1.13 -12.05
C ASP A 216 -7.10 2.25 -11.90
N THR A 217 -6.02 1.98 -11.19
CA THR A 217 -5.01 3.00 -10.88
C THR A 217 -3.65 2.54 -11.37
N TRP A 218 -2.90 3.48 -11.96
CA TRP A 218 -1.47 3.35 -12.16
C TRP A 218 -0.78 4.58 -11.58
N SER A 219 -0.23 4.44 -10.37
CA SER A 219 0.52 5.52 -9.73
C SER A 219 1.57 5.00 -8.77
N PHE A 220 2.59 5.81 -8.53
CA PHE A 220 3.54 5.60 -7.46
C PHE A 220 4.08 6.92 -6.92
N ARG A 221 4.62 6.87 -5.71
CA ARG A 221 5.20 8.03 -5.03
C ARG A 221 6.43 7.64 -4.24
N SER A 222 7.19 8.66 -3.87
CA SER A 222 8.29 8.59 -2.92
C SER A 222 7.76 8.48 -1.49
N ILE A 223 8.36 7.62 -0.66
CA ILE A 223 8.10 7.60 0.79
C ILE A 223 9.15 8.46 1.47
N ASN A 224 8.78 9.65 1.93
CA ASN A 224 9.73 10.59 2.53
C ASN A 224 10.27 10.08 3.88
N PRO A 225 11.60 9.93 4.04
CA PRO A 225 12.21 9.52 5.31
C PRO A 225 11.89 10.48 6.47
N LEU A 226 11.74 11.78 6.20
CA LEU A 226 11.45 12.80 7.22
C LEU A 226 9.99 12.72 7.73
N ASP A 227 9.03 12.38 6.86
CA ASP A 227 7.64 12.14 7.27
C ASP A 227 7.49 10.76 7.95
N ALA A 228 8.33 9.77 7.59
CA ALA A 228 8.42 8.49 8.30
C ALA A 228 8.98 8.66 9.73
N ALA A 229 9.94 9.58 9.92
CA ALA A 229 10.44 9.95 11.23
C ALA A 229 9.36 10.66 12.07
N SER A 230 8.60 11.60 11.51
CA SER A 230 7.53 12.31 12.26
C SER A 230 6.39 11.39 12.70
N GLY A 231 6.11 10.31 11.95
CA GLY A 231 5.18 9.26 12.39
C GLY A 231 5.67 8.44 13.59
N ALA A 232 6.98 8.34 13.80
CA ALA A 232 7.59 7.73 14.99
C ALA A 232 7.68 8.72 16.18
N PHE A 233 7.65 10.02 15.91
CA PHE A 233 7.66 11.10 16.90
C PHE A 233 6.26 11.69 17.21
N GLY A 234 5.18 10.94 16.95
CA GLY A 234 3.80 11.28 17.36
C GLY A 234 3.57 11.40 18.88
N GLY A 235 4.64 11.36 19.67
CA GLY A 235 4.69 11.80 21.05
C GLY A 235 6.13 12.15 21.42
N PHE A 236 6.32 13.30 22.04
CA PHE A 236 7.57 13.89 22.56
C PHE A 236 8.44 14.69 21.57
N GLY A 237 8.44 16.01 21.80
CA GLY A 237 9.47 16.90 21.31
C GLY A 237 10.82 16.60 21.95
N GLY A 238 11.89 16.91 21.22
CA GLY A 238 13.26 16.88 21.72
C GLY A 238 14.26 16.56 20.63
N PHE A 239 15.12 17.53 20.32
CA PHE A 239 16.38 17.28 19.62
C PHE A 239 17.15 16.15 20.33
N GLY A 240 17.35 15.00 19.67
CA GLY A 240 18.13 13.90 20.27
C GLY A 240 18.44 12.74 19.31
N GLY A 241 19.70 12.67 18.86
CA GLY A 241 20.42 11.42 18.60
C GLY A 241 20.30 10.77 17.21
N PHE A 242 21.46 10.31 16.71
CA PHE A 242 21.65 9.51 15.48
C PHE A 242 20.82 8.21 15.38
N GLY A 243 19.95 7.90 16.35
CA GLY A 243 18.99 6.79 16.28
C GLY A 243 17.78 7.05 15.36
N GLY A 244 17.44 8.32 15.08
CA GLY A 244 16.30 8.67 14.22
C GLY A 244 16.48 8.36 12.72
N ALA A 245 17.71 8.08 12.27
CA ALA A 245 18.01 7.78 10.87
C ALA A 245 17.74 6.31 10.47
N SER A 246 17.65 5.38 11.43
CA SER A 246 17.36 3.96 11.15
C SER A 246 15.89 3.70 10.84
N ASP A 247 14.99 4.48 11.43
CA ASP A 247 13.53 4.30 11.25
C ASP A 247 13.05 4.90 9.93
N SER A 248 13.73 5.94 9.44
CA SER A 248 13.40 6.63 8.20
C SER A 248 13.64 5.77 6.94
N THR A 249 14.45 4.72 7.07
CA THR A 249 14.69 3.72 6.01
C THR A 249 13.88 2.43 6.20
N GLY A 250 13.23 2.27 7.36
CA GLY A 250 12.56 1.03 7.75
C GLY A 250 13.51 -0.15 8.06
N LEU A 251 14.83 0.05 8.05
CA LEU A 251 15.80 -1.04 8.25
C LEU A 251 16.13 -1.31 9.73
N GLY A 252 15.77 -0.38 10.63
CA GLY A 252 16.01 -0.50 12.07
C GLY A 252 17.49 -0.70 12.42
N ALA A 253 17.76 -1.38 13.54
CA ALA A 253 19.13 -1.67 13.99
C ALA A 253 19.96 -2.49 12.97
N SER A 254 19.31 -3.20 12.04
CA SER A 254 19.97 -3.96 10.99
C SER A 254 20.67 -3.07 9.95
N ALA A 255 20.35 -1.77 9.88
CA ALA A 255 21.06 -0.81 9.03
C ALA A 255 22.57 -0.80 9.28
N ALA A 256 23.00 -0.98 10.54
CA ALA A 256 24.41 -1.02 10.91
C ALA A 256 25.17 -2.20 10.29
N LYS A 257 24.48 -3.30 9.97
CA LYS A 257 25.05 -4.48 9.31
C LYS A 257 25.24 -4.26 7.81
N CYS A 258 24.58 -3.25 7.24
CA CYS A 258 24.58 -2.95 5.80
C CYS A 258 25.44 -1.74 5.46
N LEU A 259 26.51 -1.50 6.23
CA LEU A 259 27.22 -0.22 6.27
C LEU A 259 27.77 0.33 4.92
N PRO A 260 28.12 -0.43 3.87
CA PRO A 260 28.42 0.18 2.57
C PRO A 260 27.15 0.63 1.81
N GLN A 261 26.05 -0.11 1.87
CA GLN A 261 24.78 0.26 1.23
C GLN A 261 24.00 1.31 2.05
N ALA A 262 24.01 1.19 3.37
CA ALA A 262 23.35 2.11 4.28
C ALA A 262 24.02 3.49 4.28
N SER A 263 25.35 3.56 4.18
CA SER A 263 26.05 4.85 4.10
C SER A 263 25.80 5.61 2.79
N SER A 264 25.68 4.92 1.65
CA SER A 264 25.30 5.56 0.37
C SER A 264 23.84 6.03 0.37
N ILE A 265 22.94 5.28 1.02
CA ILE A 265 21.54 5.68 1.22
C ILE A 265 21.44 6.88 2.16
N LEU A 266 22.13 6.84 3.31
CA LEU A 266 22.16 7.95 4.26
C LEU A 266 22.80 9.20 3.65
N GLY A 267 23.85 9.04 2.85
CA GLY A 267 24.47 10.12 2.10
C GLY A 267 23.51 10.75 1.08
N ALA A 268 22.74 9.92 0.36
CA ALA A 268 21.71 10.43 -0.54
C ALA A 268 20.60 11.20 0.20
N ILE A 269 20.13 10.65 1.32
CA ILE A 269 19.11 11.29 2.18
C ILE A 269 19.66 12.62 2.74
N ALA A 270 20.94 12.67 3.10
CA ALA A 270 21.62 13.86 3.60
C ALA A 270 22.01 14.85 2.47
N GLY A 271 21.75 14.54 1.21
CA GLY A 271 22.08 15.38 0.06
C GLY A 271 23.57 15.42 -0.30
N THR A 272 24.37 14.47 0.18
CA THR A 272 25.79 14.32 -0.15
C THR A 272 25.93 13.31 -1.30
N ASN A 273 26.17 13.81 -2.52
CA ASN A 273 26.64 13.11 -3.75
C ASN A 273 26.56 11.58 -3.74
N SER A 274 25.36 11.02 -3.78
CA SER A 274 25.14 9.57 -3.89
C SER A 274 24.31 9.25 -5.13
N THR A 275 24.73 8.21 -5.84
CA THR A 275 24.40 7.99 -7.25
C THR A 275 23.15 7.14 -7.50
N THR A 276 22.57 6.45 -6.51
CA THR A 276 21.26 5.77 -6.62
C THR A 276 20.82 5.30 -5.23
N ALA A 277 19.80 5.89 -4.61
CA ALA A 277 19.47 5.66 -3.20
C ALA A 277 18.28 4.71 -2.94
N LEU A 278 17.85 3.95 -3.94
CA LEU A 278 16.61 3.18 -3.85
C LEU A 278 16.82 1.85 -3.13
N ILE A 279 16.17 1.69 -1.97
CA ILE A 279 16.03 0.44 -1.23
C ILE A 279 15.02 -0.48 -1.91
N GLY A 280 13.86 0.06 -2.29
CA GLY A 280 12.81 -0.75 -2.87
C GLY A 280 11.51 -0.02 -3.13
N MET A 281 10.53 -0.77 -3.61
CA MET A 281 9.17 -0.36 -3.92
C MET A 281 8.18 -1.35 -3.31
N VAL A 282 7.15 -0.82 -2.66
CA VAL A 282 5.99 -1.60 -2.20
C VAL A 282 4.76 -1.15 -2.93
N THR A 283 3.96 -2.09 -3.42
CA THR A 283 2.67 -1.76 -4.01
C THR A 283 1.54 -2.59 -3.47
N THR A 284 0.35 -2.00 -3.44
CA THR A 284 -0.85 -2.70 -2.98
C THR A 284 -2.11 -2.04 -3.53
N ASN A 285 -3.16 -2.85 -3.66
CA ASN A 285 -4.50 -2.39 -3.99
C ASN A 285 -5.39 -2.13 -2.76
N SER A 286 -4.87 -2.23 -1.54
CA SER A 286 -5.63 -2.02 -0.30
C SER A 286 -6.39 -0.69 -0.26
N LEU A 287 -7.42 -0.51 0.56
CA LEU A 287 -8.05 0.82 0.67
C LEU A 287 -7.09 1.84 1.31
N THR A 288 -6.35 1.40 2.33
CA THR A 288 -5.35 2.20 3.05
C THR A 288 -4.15 1.34 3.46
N TYR A 289 -3.07 1.97 3.93
CA TYR A 289 -1.82 1.31 4.30
C TYR A 289 -0.97 2.19 5.24
N GLU A 290 0.10 1.60 5.78
CA GLU A 290 1.11 2.36 6.53
C GLU A 290 1.82 3.38 5.61
N SER A 291 1.86 4.65 6.01
CA SER A 291 2.38 5.72 5.15
C SER A 291 3.90 5.66 4.93
N GLY A 292 4.62 5.02 5.85
CA GLY A 292 6.07 4.83 5.85
C GLY A 292 6.56 3.57 5.12
N PRO A 293 7.89 3.31 5.12
CA PRO A 293 8.44 2.11 4.50
C PRO A 293 8.14 0.84 5.31
N PRO A 294 8.29 -0.36 4.72
CA PRO A 294 8.27 -1.60 5.49
C PRO A 294 9.32 -1.61 6.60
N LYS A 295 8.96 -2.14 7.77
CA LYS A 295 9.81 -2.16 8.96
C LYS A 295 10.45 -3.52 9.16
N PHE A 296 11.78 -3.56 9.16
CA PHE A 296 12.55 -4.75 9.46
C PHE A 296 12.69 -4.96 10.96
N GLU A 297 11.86 -5.85 11.52
CA GLU A 297 11.79 -6.14 12.95
C GLU A 297 11.62 -7.65 13.14
N ASP A 298 12.31 -8.21 14.15
CA ASP A 298 12.28 -9.64 14.49
C ASP A 298 12.61 -10.61 13.33
N GLY A 299 13.41 -10.16 12.35
CA GLY A 299 13.76 -10.94 11.17
C GLY A 299 12.66 -10.99 10.10
N TYR A 300 11.69 -10.08 10.17
CA TYR A 300 10.62 -9.91 9.18
C TYR A 300 10.61 -8.48 8.64
N LEU A 301 10.31 -8.32 7.35
CA LEU A 301 9.81 -7.05 6.81
C LEU A 301 8.31 -6.98 7.04
N ASN A 302 7.89 -6.05 7.88
CA ASN A 302 6.49 -5.84 8.28
C ASN A 302 5.89 -4.67 7.50
N TYR A 303 4.68 -4.83 6.98
CA TYR A 303 3.95 -3.74 6.34
C TYR A 303 2.45 -3.87 6.59
N LYS A 304 1.79 -2.80 7.03
CA LYS A 304 0.36 -2.81 7.34
C LYS A 304 -0.46 -2.33 6.15
N VAL A 305 -1.53 -3.07 5.85
CA VAL A 305 -2.55 -2.69 4.88
C VAL A 305 -3.92 -2.89 5.50
N ALA A 306 -4.91 -2.13 5.07
CA ALA A 306 -6.29 -2.32 5.49
C ALA A 306 -7.26 -1.96 4.38
N GLY A 307 -8.48 -2.47 4.48
CA GLY A 307 -9.50 -2.25 3.48
C GLY A 307 -10.75 -3.05 3.75
N VAL A 308 -11.74 -2.84 2.90
CA VAL A 308 -13.03 -3.54 2.94
C VAL A 308 -12.92 -4.94 2.36
N HIS A 309 -13.82 -5.83 2.77
CA HIS A 309 -13.83 -7.24 2.34
C HIS A 309 -14.51 -7.46 0.98
N SER A 310 -15.44 -6.59 0.59
CA SER A 310 -16.30 -6.83 -0.57
C SER A 310 -16.29 -5.68 -1.57
N ASN A 311 -16.42 -6.04 -2.84
CA ASN A 311 -16.65 -5.14 -3.96
C ASN A 311 -18.07 -4.54 -3.92
N PRO A 312 -18.37 -3.51 -4.74
CA PRO A 312 -19.71 -2.93 -4.83
C PRO A 312 -20.81 -3.93 -5.25
N ASP A 313 -20.45 -5.00 -5.96
CA ASP A 313 -21.35 -6.08 -6.35
C ASP A 313 -21.53 -7.17 -5.27
N GLY A 314 -20.78 -7.09 -4.16
CA GLY A 314 -20.80 -8.06 -3.06
C GLY A 314 -19.81 -9.23 -3.21
N SER A 315 -19.09 -9.33 -4.33
CA SER A 315 -17.99 -10.30 -4.48
C SER A 315 -16.80 -9.94 -3.58
N ASP A 316 -15.92 -10.90 -3.29
CA ASP A 316 -14.75 -10.67 -2.44
C ASP A 316 -13.78 -9.67 -3.11
N PHE A 317 -13.35 -8.67 -2.34
CA PHE A 317 -12.26 -7.79 -2.73
C PHE A 317 -10.93 -8.49 -2.45
N ILE A 318 -10.24 -8.87 -3.52
CA ILE A 318 -9.02 -9.68 -3.45
C ILE A 318 -7.78 -8.80 -3.38
N GLY A 319 -6.98 -9.04 -2.34
CA GLY A 319 -5.76 -8.30 -2.06
C GLY A 319 -4.59 -8.72 -2.94
N LYS A 320 -3.84 -7.69 -3.33
CA LYS A 320 -2.56 -7.77 -4.00
C LYS A 320 -1.53 -6.95 -3.24
N TYR A 321 -0.36 -7.53 -3.08
CA TYR A 321 0.80 -6.89 -2.51
C TYR A 321 2.03 -7.32 -3.30
N ASP A 322 2.83 -6.36 -3.74
CA ASP A 322 4.12 -6.61 -4.37
C ASP A 322 5.23 -5.86 -3.64
N LEU A 323 6.40 -6.50 -3.51
CA LEU A 323 7.63 -5.92 -3.01
C LEU A 323 8.73 -6.12 -4.05
N VAL A 324 9.39 -5.02 -4.43
CA VAL A 324 10.64 -5.03 -5.20
C VAL A 324 11.71 -4.43 -4.29
N MET A 325 12.77 -5.18 -3.99
CA MET A 325 13.83 -4.73 -3.09
C MET A 325 15.19 -4.95 -3.72
N ASP A 326 16.11 -4.01 -3.51
CA ASP A 326 17.50 -4.17 -3.92
C ASP A 326 18.08 -5.45 -3.32
N GLY A 327 18.64 -6.28 -4.19
CA GLY A 327 19.10 -7.61 -3.84
C GLY A 327 20.31 -7.60 -2.91
N ALA A 328 21.14 -6.55 -2.92
CA ALA A 328 22.28 -6.44 -2.01
C ALA A 328 21.81 -6.05 -0.61
N ILE A 329 20.87 -5.12 -0.50
CA ILE A 329 20.27 -4.71 0.78
C ILE A 329 19.50 -5.86 1.39
N ALA A 330 18.65 -6.54 0.63
CA ALA A 330 17.91 -7.67 1.13
C ALA A 330 18.83 -8.79 1.64
N ARG A 331 19.87 -9.17 0.88
CA ARG A 331 20.84 -10.18 1.35
C ARG A 331 21.56 -9.72 2.61
N CYS A 332 21.89 -8.44 2.71
CA CYS A 332 22.46 -7.90 3.94
C CYS A 332 21.52 -8.02 5.14
N LEU A 333 20.25 -7.58 5.02
CA LEU A 333 19.27 -7.59 6.11
C LEU A 333 19.08 -8.98 6.71
N TYR A 334 19.09 -10.00 5.86
CA TYR A 334 18.89 -11.38 6.27
C TYR A 334 20.20 -12.16 6.49
N GLY A 335 21.36 -11.51 6.38
CA GLY A 335 22.68 -12.13 6.64
C GLY A 335 23.09 -13.17 5.60
N PHE A 336 22.67 -12.99 4.34
CA PHE A 336 22.96 -13.92 3.25
C PHE A 336 24.24 -13.55 2.49
N GLY A 337 25.00 -14.56 2.08
CA GLY A 337 26.16 -14.36 1.22
C GLY A 337 25.78 -13.79 -0.14
N ALA A 338 26.66 -12.98 -0.73
CA ALA A 338 26.50 -12.50 -2.09
C ALA A 338 26.41 -13.70 -3.04
N LYS A 339 25.33 -13.79 -3.82
CA LYS A 339 25.05 -14.86 -4.82
C LYS A 339 24.54 -16.21 -4.27
N VAL A 340 24.10 -16.28 -3.02
CA VAL A 340 23.38 -17.49 -2.52
C VAL A 340 21.95 -17.51 -3.05
N PRO A 341 21.44 -18.63 -3.60
CA PRO A 341 20.04 -18.79 -3.94
C PRO A 341 19.15 -18.58 -2.72
N ILE A 342 18.23 -17.65 -2.86
CA ILE A 342 17.25 -17.29 -1.83
C ILE A 342 15.88 -17.82 -2.23
N SER A 343 15.11 -18.21 -1.22
CA SER A 343 13.68 -18.42 -1.32
C SER A 343 12.99 -17.46 -0.35
N ALA A 344 11.74 -17.12 -0.60
CA ALA A 344 10.98 -16.29 0.33
C ALA A 344 9.77 -17.05 0.84
N THR A 345 9.50 -16.89 2.14
CA THR A 345 8.22 -17.25 2.71
C THR A 345 7.48 -15.96 3.06
N VAL A 346 6.32 -15.77 2.44
CA VAL A 346 5.41 -14.70 2.82
C VAL A 346 4.41 -15.26 3.81
N SER A 347 4.32 -14.64 4.97
CA SER A 347 3.24 -14.88 5.92
C SER A 347 2.38 -13.62 6.02
N ILE A 348 1.06 -13.77 5.92
CA ILE A 348 0.13 -12.69 6.24
C ILE A 348 -0.46 -13.02 7.60
N VAL A 349 -0.22 -12.13 8.56
CA VAL A 349 -0.84 -12.19 9.87
C VAL A 349 -2.02 -11.22 9.85
N SER A 350 -3.22 -11.78 9.74
CA SER A 350 -4.45 -11.01 9.87
C SER A 350 -4.95 -11.05 11.30
N THR A 351 -5.67 -10.02 11.72
CA THR A 351 -6.43 -9.99 12.97
C THR A 351 -7.56 -11.02 12.96
N ASP A 352 -8.01 -11.45 11.77
CA ASP A 352 -9.03 -12.48 11.61
C ASP A 352 -8.37 -13.85 11.41
N ALA A 353 -8.76 -14.82 12.25
CA ALA A 353 -8.19 -16.17 12.36
C ALA A 353 -8.34 -17.07 11.10
N GLY A 354 -8.55 -16.50 9.91
CA GLY A 354 -8.83 -17.22 8.66
C GLY A 354 -8.11 -16.71 7.40
N SER A 355 -7.38 -15.59 7.42
CA SER A 355 -6.74 -15.09 6.20
C SER A 355 -5.58 -15.98 5.78
N ARG A 356 -5.66 -16.55 4.57
CA ARG A 356 -4.58 -17.32 3.93
C ARG A 356 -4.22 -16.68 2.60
N VAL A 357 -2.92 -16.52 2.34
CA VAL A 357 -2.43 -16.17 1.01
C VAL A 357 -2.74 -17.31 0.05
N GLN A 358 -3.37 -17.01 -1.09
CA GLN A 358 -3.69 -18.04 -2.08
C GLN A 358 -2.50 -18.33 -2.99
N SER A 359 -1.69 -17.32 -3.30
CA SER A 359 -0.48 -17.49 -4.09
C SER A 359 0.62 -16.51 -3.70
N THR A 360 1.85 -16.98 -3.77
CA THR A 360 3.05 -16.15 -3.65
C THR A 360 3.87 -16.23 -4.92
N LEU A 361 4.38 -15.08 -5.36
CA LEU A 361 5.37 -14.98 -6.42
C LEU A 361 6.72 -14.68 -5.77
N PHE A 362 7.78 -15.31 -6.26
CA PHE A 362 9.14 -14.96 -5.88
C PHE A 362 10.06 -15.02 -7.10
N LYS A 363 10.84 -13.96 -7.29
CA LYS A 363 11.87 -13.88 -8.33
C LYS A 363 13.09 -13.13 -7.79
N ASP A 364 14.26 -13.66 -8.08
CA ASP A 364 15.55 -13.03 -7.79
C ASP A 364 16.34 -13.01 -9.09
N ASP A 365 16.64 -11.81 -9.60
CA ASP A 365 17.48 -11.61 -10.80
C ASP A 365 18.91 -11.17 -10.44
N GLY A 366 19.28 -11.26 -9.16
CA GLY A 366 20.57 -10.81 -8.62
C GLY A 366 20.52 -9.37 -8.16
N ASN A 367 20.02 -8.48 -9.02
CA ASN A 367 19.92 -7.04 -8.77
C ASN A 367 18.69 -6.71 -7.92
N TRP A 368 17.56 -7.31 -8.24
CA TRP A 368 16.28 -7.08 -7.58
C TRP A 368 15.66 -8.40 -7.10
N ILE A 369 15.15 -8.37 -5.88
CA ILE A 369 14.25 -9.38 -5.37
C ILE A 369 12.84 -8.87 -5.57
N ARG A 370 11.99 -9.72 -6.15
CA ARG A 370 10.58 -9.45 -6.37
C ARG A 370 9.75 -10.49 -5.69
N LEU A 371 8.75 -10.02 -4.97
CA LEU A 371 7.87 -10.85 -4.19
C LEU A 371 6.44 -10.37 -4.39
N GLY A 372 5.53 -11.31 -4.62
CA GLY A 372 4.11 -11.06 -4.73
C GLY A 372 3.35 -11.89 -3.71
N ALA A 373 2.31 -11.33 -3.12
CA ALA A 373 1.35 -12.02 -2.28
C ALA A 373 -0.06 -11.67 -2.73
N TYR A 374 -0.84 -12.68 -3.12
CA TYR A 374 -2.14 -12.48 -3.74
C TYR A 374 -3.21 -13.39 -3.13
N GLY A 375 -4.46 -12.97 -3.25
CA GLY A 375 -5.61 -13.81 -2.87
C GLY A 375 -6.04 -13.71 -1.41
N PHE A 376 -5.47 -12.77 -0.64
CA PHE A 376 -5.90 -12.51 0.73
C PHE A 376 -7.06 -11.50 0.76
N THR A 377 -7.89 -11.57 1.79
CA THR A 377 -8.96 -10.58 2.05
C THR A 377 -8.50 -9.55 3.08
N PHE A 378 -9.11 -8.37 3.08
CA PHE A 378 -8.74 -7.24 3.93
C PHE A 378 -9.68 -7.08 5.12
N SER A 379 -9.12 -6.97 6.34
CA SER A 379 -9.70 -6.18 7.44
C SER A 379 -8.64 -5.17 7.90
N SER A 380 -7.56 -5.65 8.51
CA SER A 380 -6.35 -4.88 8.82
C SER A 380 -5.06 -5.75 8.93
N PRO A 381 -4.71 -6.54 7.90
CA PRO A 381 -3.57 -7.45 8.00
C PRO A 381 -2.22 -6.74 8.10
N THR A 382 -1.32 -7.33 8.88
CA THR A 382 0.12 -7.06 8.80
C THR A 382 0.78 -8.12 7.94
N LEU A 383 1.35 -7.71 6.81
CA LEU A 383 2.17 -8.60 5.98
C LEU A 383 3.54 -8.74 6.64
N LYS A 384 3.94 -9.99 6.93
CA LYS A 384 5.23 -10.35 7.50
C LYS A 384 6.01 -11.17 6.48
N ILE A 385 7.04 -10.57 5.90
CA ILE A 385 7.86 -11.20 4.88
C ILE A 385 9.14 -11.71 5.54
N LYS A 386 9.48 -12.98 5.32
CA LYS A 386 10.76 -13.56 5.74
C LYS A 386 11.46 -14.20 4.55
N LEU A 387 12.71 -13.82 4.32
CA LEU A 387 13.55 -14.49 3.34
C LEU A 387 14.29 -15.66 4.00
N ALA A 388 14.51 -16.73 3.25
CA ALA A 388 15.22 -17.93 3.67
C ALA A 388 16.28 -18.34 2.62
N GLN A 389 17.36 -18.98 3.07
CA GLN A 389 18.35 -19.57 2.16
C GLN A 389 17.88 -20.94 1.69
N GLY A 390 17.88 -21.18 0.38
CA GLY A 390 17.47 -22.45 -0.22
C GLY A 390 17.20 -22.32 -1.71
N GLY A 391 17.82 -23.17 -2.52
CA GLY A 391 17.65 -23.20 -3.97
C GLY A 391 16.22 -23.48 -4.42
N ALA A 392 15.85 -22.93 -5.58
CA ALA A 392 14.53 -22.92 -6.22
C ALA A 392 13.56 -23.97 -5.69
N ALA A 393 12.78 -23.59 -4.67
CA ALA A 393 11.64 -24.36 -4.21
C ALA A 393 10.37 -23.64 -4.65
N ASP A 394 9.61 -24.34 -5.49
CA ASP A 394 8.24 -24.02 -5.90
C ASP A 394 7.43 -23.40 -4.73
N PRO A 395 6.90 -22.17 -4.87
CA PRO A 395 6.21 -21.43 -3.80
C PRO A 395 5.02 -22.19 -3.20
N ALA A 396 4.55 -23.25 -3.84
CA ALA A 396 3.44 -24.09 -3.38
C ALA A 396 3.75 -25.01 -2.18
N LYS A 397 5.02 -25.23 -1.78
CA LYS A 397 5.38 -26.30 -0.81
C LYS A 397 5.73 -25.90 0.62
N VAL A 398 5.81 -24.61 0.97
CA VAL A 398 6.25 -24.20 2.33
C VAL A 398 5.09 -23.77 3.25
N ALA A 399 3.85 -23.69 2.74
CA ALA A 399 2.70 -23.23 3.52
C ALA A 399 2.04 -24.30 4.42
N VAL A 400 2.78 -25.22 5.06
CA VAL A 400 2.27 -25.99 6.22
C VAL A 400 3.42 -26.48 7.10
N LYS A 401 3.76 -25.70 8.13
CA LYS A 401 4.21 -26.23 9.42
C LYS A 401 4.02 -25.16 10.48
N GLU A 402 2.79 -25.07 10.96
CA GLU A 402 2.50 -24.41 12.23
C GLU A 402 2.73 -25.47 13.31
N GLU A 403 3.76 -25.24 14.13
CA GLU A 403 4.04 -26.01 15.33
C GLU A 403 2.90 -25.76 16.33
N SER A 404 2.06 -26.78 16.54
CA SER A 404 1.08 -26.83 17.61
C SER A 404 1.82 -26.75 18.96
N PRO A 405 1.49 -25.82 19.87
CA PRO A 405 1.99 -25.86 21.23
C PRO A 405 1.57 -27.15 21.91
N ALA A 406 2.49 -27.70 22.70
CA ALA A 406 2.37 -28.97 23.39
C ALA A 406 1.18 -29.03 24.35
N VAL A 407 0.51 -30.19 24.33
CA VAL A 407 -0.51 -30.64 25.27
C VAL A 407 0.10 -30.78 26.68
N PRO A 408 -0.45 -30.14 27.73
CA PRO A 408 -0.11 -30.52 29.10
C PRO A 408 -0.83 -31.81 29.51
N VAL A 409 -0.05 -32.64 30.19
CA VAL A 409 -0.32 -34.03 30.56
C VAL A 409 -1.44 -34.17 31.58
N LYS A 410 -2.25 -35.20 31.32
CA LYS A 410 -3.18 -35.98 32.13
C LYS A 410 -2.94 -35.97 33.66
N ALA A 411 -3.97 -35.62 34.42
CA ALA A 411 -4.21 -36.14 35.77
C ALA A 411 -5.67 -36.60 35.88
N GLU A 412 -5.86 -37.82 36.38
CA GLU A 412 -7.13 -38.52 36.60
C GLU A 412 -7.23 -38.85 38.12
N PRO A 413 -8.36 -39.33 38.67
CA PRO A 413 -9.36 -38.52 39.37
C PRO A 413 -9.54 -38.92 40.86
N LYS A 414 -10.26 -38.11 41.64
CA LYS A 414 -10.97 -38.56 42.86
C LYS A 414 -12.37 -37.94 42.98
N GLN A 415 -13.37 -38.82 43.08
CA GLN A 415 -14.73 -38.67 43.65
C GLN A 415 -14.68 -37.97 45.03
N GLU A 416 -15.71 -37.38 45.65
CA GLU A 416 -17.20 -37.33 45.58
C GLU A 416 -17.58 -36.06 46.42
N VAL A 417 -18.72 -35.37 46.28
CA VAL A 417 -19.99 -35.58 47.03
C VAL A 417 -21.02 -34.51 46.58
N VAL A 418 -22.30 -34.91 46.69
CA VAL A 418 -23.59 -34.43 46.18
C VAL A 418 -24.20 -33.19 46.87
N THR A 419 -25.09 -32.49 46.13
CA THR A 419 -26.41 -31.84 46.51
C THR A 419 -26.52 -30.41 45.97
N SER A 420 -27.67 -29.82 45.57
CA SER A 420 -28.88 -30.23 44.85
C SER A 420 -29.68 -28.93 44.51
N ASN A 421 -30.29 -28.83 43.32
CA ASN A 421 -31.45 -27.99 42.92
C ASN A 421 -31.26 -26.44 42.88
N ALA A 422 -31.84 -25.63 41.97
CA ALA A 422 -32.88 -25.76 40.94
C ALA A 422 -32.72 -24.65 39.86
N ALA A 423 -33.30 -24.87 38.67
CA ALA A 423 -33.35 -23.97 37.50
C ALA A 423 -34.48 -22.90 37.60
N PRO A 424 -34.63 -21.89 36.67
CA PRO A 424 -35.02 -22.15 35.27
C PRO A 424 -34.52 -21.18 34.15
N ALA A 425 -34.53 -21.74 32.93
CA ALA A 425 -34.87 -21.18 31.61
C ALA A 425 -33.85 -20.34 30.78
N ALA A 426 -33.69 -20.78 29.52
CA ALA A 426 -32.70 -20.43 28.50
C ALA A 426 -33.25 -19.50 27.39
N PRO A 427 -32.37 -19.05 26.47
CA PRO A 427 -32.69 -19.17 25.04
C PRO A 427 -31.60 -19.88 24.18
N ALA A 428 -32.12 -20.68 23.26
CA ALA A 428 -31.57 -21.49 22.16
C ALA A 428 -30.12 -21.27 21.64
N GLU A 429 -29.37 -22.37 21.61
CA GLU A 429 -28.08 -22.56 20.91
C GLU A 429 -28.25 -22.71 19.38
N VAL A 430 -27.44 -21.99 18.60
CA VAL A 430 -27.24 -22.22 17.16
C VAL A 430 -26.20 -23.33 16.97
N LYS A 431 -26.63 -24.45 16.38
CA LYS A 431 -25.82 -25.64 16.11
C LYS A 431 -24.57 -25.30 15.26
N LYS A 432 -23.39 -25.54 15.83
CA LYS A 432 -22.09 -25.50 15.16
C LYS A 432 -22.07 -26.52 14.01
N ILE A 433 -22.02 -26.04 12.77
CA ILE A 433 -21.90 -26.89 11.57
C ILE A 433 -20.46 -27.42 11.51
N ILE A 434 -20.25 -28.69 11.84
CA ILE A 434 -18.95 -29.36 11.74
C ILE A 434 -18.69 -29.68 10.25
N THR A 435 -17.90 -28.85 9.59
CA THR A 435 -17.40 -29.13 8.24
C THR A 435 -16.26 -30.14 8.28
N LYS A 436 -16.44 -31.27 7.61
CA LYS A 436 -15.40 -32.28 7.41
C LYS A 436 -14.76 -32.03 6.05
N SER A 437 -13.44 -32.26 5.93
CA SER A 437 -12.73 -32.17 4.66
C SER A 437 -12.16 -33.53 4.25
N ILE A 438 -12.31 -33.88 2.97
CA ILE A 438 -11.74 -35.11 2.39
C ILE A 438 -10.82 -34.74 1.23
N SER A 439 -9.78 -35.55 1.04
CA SER A 439 -8.90 -35.46 -0.12
C SER A 439 -9.36 -36.46 -1.17
N CYS A 440 -9.52 -36.00 -2.41
CA CYS A 440 -9.98 -36.77 -3.55
C CYS A 440 -8.90 -36.76 -4.63
N VAL A 441 -8.57 -37.92 -5.18
CA VAL A 441 -7.46 -38.11 -6.13
C VAL A 441 -7.93 -38.71 -7.46
N LYS A 442 -7.43 -38.15 -8.56
CA LYS A 442 -7.59 -38.68 -9.92
C LYS A 442 -6.24 -38.55 -10.63
N GLY A 443 -5.51 -39.65 -10.77
CA GLY A 443 -4.12 -39.64 -11.25
C GLY A 443 -3.22 -38.81 -10.32
N LYS A 444 -2.46 -37.86 -10.88
CA LYS A 444 -1.58 -36.95 -10.11
C LYS A 444 -2.31 -35.74 -9.50
N ILE A 445 -3.61 -35.57 -9.77
CA ILE A 445 -4.39 -34.41 -9.33
C ILE A 445 -5.04 -34.73 -7.98
N VAL A 446 -4.72 -33.93 -6.95
CA VAL A 446 -5.34 -33.98 -5.62
C VAL A 446 -6.26 -32.78 -5.43
N ARG A 447 -7.52 -33.01 -5.05
CA ARG A 447 -8.50 -31.96 -4.72
C ARG A 447 -9.01 -32.15 -3.30
N LYS A 448 -9.07 -31.09 -2.51
CA LYS A 448 -9.64 -31.11 -1.16
C LYS A 448 -11.08 -30.60 -1.22
N ILE A 449 -12.03 -31.41 -0.78
CA ILE A 449 -13.46 -31.09 -0.77
C ILE A 449 -13.93 -30.98 0.68
N SER A 450 -14.52 -29.84 1.03
CA SER A 450 -15.05 -29.58 2.38
C SER A 450 -16.56 -29.39 2.33
N GLY A 451 -17.26 -29.96 3.30
CA GLY A 451 -18.71 -29.84 3.45
C GLY A 451 -19.21 -30.52 4.72
N THR A 452 -20.50 -30.45 4.97
CA THR A 452 -21.14 -31.19 6.09
C THR A 452 -21.10 -32.71 5.87
N ASN A 453 -21.12 -33.15 4.61
CA ASN A 453 -20.92 -34.54 4.21
C ASN A 453 -20.24 -34.64 2.83
N PRO A 454 -18.92 -34.37 2.73
CA PRO A 454 -18.26 -34.24 1.44
C PRO A 454 -18.12 -35.60 0.73
N LYS A 455 -18.33 -35.62 -0.59
CA LYS A 455 -18.13 -36.78 -1.48
C LYS A 455 -17.17 -36.40 -2.61
N CYS A 456 -16.39 -37.37 -3.11
CA CYS A 456 -15.49 -37.11 -4.23
C CYS A 456 -16.27 -36.94 -5.55
N PRO A 457 -15.90 -35.96 -6.39
CA PRO A 457 -16.47 -35.81 -7.73
C PRO A 457 -16.26 -37.06 -8.59
N ALA A 458 -17.12 -37.26 -9.58
CA ALA A 458 -17.04 -38.41 -10.48
C ALA A 458 -15.63 -38.55 -11.10
N GLY A 459 -15.04 -39.74 -10.93
CA GLY A 459 -13.68 -40.05 -11.38
C GLY A 459 -12.55 -39.75 -10.38
N PHE A 460 -12.85 -39.20 -9.19
CA PHE A 460 -11.88 -39.06 -8.09
C PHE A 460 -12.16 -40.09 -6.99
N LYS A 461 -11.11 -40.75 -6.49
CA LYS A 461 -11.18 -41.67 -5.34
C LYS A 461 -10.80 -40.94 -4.06
N LYS A 462 -11.43 -41.29 -2.93
CA LYS A 462 -11.05 -40.74 -1.62
C LYS A 462 -9.65 -41.25 -1.27
N LYS A 463 -8.76 -40.34 -0.89
CA LYS A 463 -7.42 -40.63 -0.41
C LYS A 463 -7.44 -40.87 1.09
#